data_AF-A0A0G1HJG4-F1
#
_entry.id   AF-A0A0G1HJG4-F1
#
_cell.length_a   1.000
_cell.length_b   1.000
_cell.length_c   1.000
_cell.angle_alpha   90.00
_cell.angle_beta   90.00
_cell.angle_gamma   90.00
#
_symmetry.space_group_name_H-M   'P 1'
#
loop_
_entity.id
_entity.type
_entity.pdbx_description
1 polymer ?
#
loop_
_entity_poly.entity_id
_entity_poly.type
_entity_poly.pdbx_seq_one_letter_code
_entity_poly.pdbx_strand_id
1 'polypeptide(L)'
;MTASGVKYSSLKMVSDVDLVLWSGSPEGVGIALIAGTGSNCVGRNRSGKQVKSGGMSHLMSDEGSGFALGWRCLHLVTKMSDGRAVTTKLLKDVLGLYKKRDVVGLKNWLVESENMKMEVSRAAIPFLMAAERGERMADEGVQVEVAELVQMITSVNRRLSPIHHLPVYLAGSLFRDEYFLKSFKNKLKATFYDQQSILVTPLLGALNIARQID
;
A
#
# COMPACT_ATOMS: atom_id res chain seq x y z
N MET A 1 36.23 -2.54 7.88
CA MET A 1 36.14 -2.37 9.34
C MET A 1 34.67 -2.21 9.68
N THR A 2 34.08 -3.18 10.37
CA THR A 2 32.71 -3.09 10.90
C THR A 2 32.70 -3.69 12.30
N ALA A 3 32.08 -2.97 13.24
CA ALA A 3 31.88 -3.38 14.61
C ALA A 3 30.81 -4.48 14.67
N SER A 4 31.23 -5.73 14.46
CA SER A 4 30.59 -7.00 14.85
C SER A 4 31.28 -8.09 14.04
N GLY A 5 31.95 -9.02 14.70
CA GLY A 5 32.83 -10.03 14.08
C GLY A 5 32.13 -11.11 13.25
N VAL A 6 31.09 -10.77 12.49
CA VAL A 6 30.43 -11.70 11.57
C VAL A 6 31.15 -11.67 10.22
N LYS A 7 31.83 -12.77 9.89
CA LYS A 7 32.39 -13.01 8.56
C LYS A 7 31.29 -13.56 7.65
N TYR A 8 30.97 -12.87 6.57
CA TYR A 8 30.03 -13.34 5.54
C TYR A 8 30.81 -13.76 4.28
N SER A 9 30.41 -14.85 3.64
CA SER A 9 30.98 -15.33 2.35
C SER A 9 30.48 -14.49 1.16
N SER A 10 29.24 -14.00 1.21
CA SER A 10 28.64 -13.12 0.21
C SER A 10 27.63 -12.16 0.87
N LEU A 11 27.42 -10.97 0.29
CA LEU A 11 26.48 -9.95 0.79
C LEU A 11 25.70 -9.35 -0.38
N LYS A 12 24.36 -9.31 -0.28
CA LYS A 12 23.48 -8.69 -1.28
C LYS A 12 22.44 -7.78 -0.62
N MET A 13 22.44 -6.50 -0.98
CA MET A 13 21.39 -5.55 -0.61
C MET A 13 20.24 -5.63 -1.61
N VAL A 14 19.01 -5.73 -1.12
CA VAL A 14 17.79 -5.84 -1.94
C VAL A 14 16.70 -4.94 -1.38
N SER A 15 15.77 -4.52 -2.23
CA SER A 15 14.62 -3.72 -1.77
C SER A 15 13.56 -4.59 -1.11
N ASP A 16 12.74 -4.00 -0.25
CA ASP A 16 11.62 -4.66 0.43
C ASP A 16 10.63 -5.31 -0.55
N VAL A 17 10.36 -4.66 -1.68
CA VAL A 17 9.49 -5.18 -2.73
C VAL A 17 10.11 -6.36 -3.49
N ASP A 18 11.44 -6.43 -3.58
CA ASP A 18 12.10 -7.63 -4.10
C ASP A 18 11.87 -8.80 -3.13
N LEU A 19 11.96 -8.58 -1.81
CA LEU A 19 11.66 -9.63 -0.82
C LEU A 19 10.24 -10.18 -0.99
N VAL A 20 9.26 -9.33 -1.25
CA VAL A 20 7.87 -9.78 -1.52
C VAL A 20 7.81 -10.68 -2.75
N LEU A 21 8.47 -10.29 -3.84
CA LEU A 21 8.50 -11.05 -5.09
C LEU A 21 9.12 -12.44 -4.90
N TRP A 22 10.26 -12.50 -4.20
CA TRP A 22 10.95 -13.74 -3.88
C TRP A 22 10.25 -14.58 -2.81
N SER A 23 9.36 -13.99 -2.01
CA SER A 23 8.51 -14.73 -1.07
C SER A 23 7.39 -15.48 -1.79
N GLY A 24 6.84 -14.88 -2.85
CA GLY A 24 5.76 -15.46 -3.63
C GLY A 24 6.19 -16.46 -4.69
N SER A 25 7.41 -16.31 -5.21
CA SER A 25 7.99 -17.18 -6.24
C SER A 25 9.44 -17.53 -5.90
N PRO A 26 9.78 -18.82 -5.77
CA PRO A 26 11.18 -19.25 -5.63
C PRO A 26 12.06 -18.86 -6.82
N GLU A 27 11.46 -18.62 -7.99
CA GLU A 27 12.14 -18.15 -9.21
C GLU A 27 12.19 -16.61 -9.29
N GLY A 28 11.50 -15.92 -8.37
CA GLY A 28 11.36 -14.47 -8.36
C GLY A 28 10.59 -13.95 -9.58
N VAL A 29 9.59 -14.71 -10.05
CA VAL A 29 8.72 -14.36 -11.20
C VAL A 29 7.32 -14.02 -10.72
N GLY A 30 6.80 -12.87 -11.16
CA GLY A 30 5.48 -12.39 -10.79
C GLY A 30 5.44 -10.88 -10.63
N ILE A 31 4.43 -10.40 -9.92
CA ILE A 31 4.22 -9.00 -9.55
C ILE A 31 4.11 -8.92 -8.04
N ALA A 32 4.98 -8.16 -7.40
CA ALA A 32 4.92 -7.82 -5.99
C ALA A 32 4.28 -6.44 -5.81
N LEU A 33 3.24 -6.37 -4.98
CA LEU A 33 2.56 -5.13 -4.62
C LEU A 33 2.62 -4.95 -3.09
N ILE A 34 3.16 -3.81 -2.67
CA ILE A 34 3.17 -3.38 -1.27
C ILE A 34 2.14 -2.26 -1.07
N ALA A 35 1.31 -2.37 -0.03
CA ALA A 35 0.42 -1.30 0.44
C ALA A 35 0.44 -1.20 1.98
N GLY A 36 1.17 -0.20 2.49
CA GLY A 36 1.30 0.13 3.91
C GLY A 36 1.24 1.65 4.09
N THR A 37 2.17 2.26 4.82
CA THR A 37 2.27 3.74 4.88
C THR A 37 2.47 4.36 3.49
N GLY A 38 3.27 3.72 2.64
CA GLY A 38 3.38 4.00 1.20
C GLY A 38 2.93 2.81 0.36
N SER A 39 3.10 2.90 -0.95
CA SER A 39 2.81 1.80 -1.87
C SER A 39 3.90 1.66 -2.94
N ASN A 40 4.10 0.43 -3.42
CA ASN A 40 5.11 0.14 -4.44
C ASN A 40 4.75 -1.13 -5.22
N CYS A 41 4.94 -1.13 -6.53
CA CYS A 41 4.66 -2.27 -7.39
C CYS A 41 5.85 -2.59 -8.28
N VAL A 42 6.30 -3.85 -8.25
CA VAL A 42 7.44 -4.35 -9.02
C VAL A 42 7.08 -5.68 -9.63
N GLY A 43 7.49 -5.92 -10.87
CA GLY A 43 7.38 -7.24 -11.46
C GLY A 43 8.66 -7.69 -12.11
N ARG A 44 8.80 -9.01 -12.22
CA ARG A 44 9.89 -9.67 -12.94
C ARG A 44 9.34 -10.86 -13.72
N ASN A 45 9.78 -11.01 -14.97
CA ASN A 45 9.40 -12.15 -15.82
C ASN A 45 10.49 -13.24 -15.82
N ARG A 46 10.22 -14.36 -16.50
CA ARG A 46 11.16 -15.50 -16.61
C ARG A 46 12.48 -15.16 -17.30
N SER A 47 12.53 -14.12 -18.15
CA SER A 47 13.77 -13.65 -18.77
C SER A 47 14.60 -12.76 -17.84
N GLY A 48 14.15 -12.55 -16.59
CA GLY A 48 14.81 -11.69 -15.62
C GLY A 48 14.56 -10.19 -15.81
N LYS A 49 13.77 -9.78 -16.82
CA LYS A 49 13.40 -8.37 -17.03
C LYS A 49 12.55 -7.90 -15.85
N GLN A 50 12.95 -6.79 -15.25
CA GLN A 50 12.25 -6.18 -14.12
C GLN A 50 11.67 -4.81 -14.51
N VAL A 51 10.47 -4.49 -14.04
CA VAL A 51 9.85 -3.17 -14.18
C VAL A 51 9.18 -2.76 -12.88
N LYS A 52 9.03 -1.45 -12.68
CA LYS A 52 8.36 -0.85 -11.52
C LYS A 52 7.22 0.08 -11.94
N SER A 53 6.27 0.27 -11.05
CA SER A 53 5.18 1.26 -11.13
C SER A 53 4.90 1.79 -9.71
N GLY A 54 4.80 3.12 -9.57
CA GLY A 54 4.65 3.78 -8.27
C GLY A 54 5.93 3.79 -7.42
N GLY A 55 5.80 4.04 -6.11
CA GLY A 55 6.91 4.01 -5.16
C GLY A 55 7.83 5.25 -5.19
N MET A 56 7.40 6.34 -5.81
CA MET A 56 8.17 7.58 -5.97
C MET A 56 8.00 8.58 -4.82
N SER A 57 7.81 8.09 -3.58
CA SER A 57 7.47 8.88 -2.39
C SER A 57 6.08 9.54 -2.46
N HIS A 58 5.53 9.87 -1.30
CA HIS A 58 4.23 10.51 -1.11
C HIS A 58 4.05 11.88 -1.79
N LEU A 59 5.14 12.50 -2.25
CA LEU A 59 5.10 13.74 -3.01
C LEU A 59 4.75 13.52 -4.49
N MET A 60 5.07 12.35 -5.05
CA MET A 60 4.92 12.07 -6.48
C MET A 60 4.24 10.74 -6.77
N SER A 61 3.89 9.97 -5.74
CA SER A 61 3.21 8.67 -5.80
C SER A 61 2.65 8.31 -4.42
N ASP A 62 2.68 7.03 -4.04
CA ASP A 62 2.00 6.41 -2.89
C ASP A 62 0.46 6.31 -3.06
N GLU A 63 -0.04 6.32 -4.29
CA GLU A 63 -1.44 5.97 -4.57
C GLU A 63 -1.74 4.54 -4.09
N GLY A 64 -2.91 4.33 -3.49
CA GLY A 64 -3.28 3.06 -2.90
C GLY A 64 -2.67 2.79 -1.52
N SER A 65 -1.93 3.74 -0.95
CA SER A 65 -1.31 3.61 0.36
C SER A 65 -2.20 4.12 1.50
N GLY A 66 -1.78 3.82 2.73
CA GLY A 66 -2.35 4.38 3.94
C GLY A 66 -2.19 5.90 3.98
N PHE A 67 -1.08 6.45 3.48
CA PHE A 67 -0.93 7.91 3.34
C PHE A 67 -2.00 8.50 2.42
N ALA A 68 -2.23 7.92 1.25
CA ALA A 68 -3.23 8.43 0.30
C ALA A 68 -4.66 8.34 0.86
N LEU A 69 -5.02 7.21 1.51
CA LEU A 69 -6.29 7.07 2.21
C LEU A 69 -6.44 8.09 3.35
N GLY A 70 -5.41 8.23 4.17
CA GLY A 70 -5.39 9.18 5.28
C GLY A 70 -5.46 10.63 4.80
N TRP A 71 -4.78 10.97 3.71
CA TRP A 71 -4.85 12.28 3.07
C TRP A 71 -6.28 12.62 2.63
N ARG A 72 -6.96 11.69 1.95
CA ARG A 72 -8.39 11.84 1.58
C ARG A 72 -9.27 12.00 2.80
N CYS A 73 -9.04 11.19 3.83
CA CYS A 73 -9.78 11.25 5.09
C CYS A 73 -9.68 12.66 5.72
N LEU A 74 -8.46 13.19 5.87
CA LEU A 74 -8.21 14.50 6.45
C LEU A 74 -8.86 15.64 5.64
N HIS A 75 -8.84 15.54 4.31
CA HIS A 75 -9.55 16.49 3.45
C HIS A 75 -11.07 16.40 3.63
N LEU A 76 -11.61 15.19 3.75
CA LEU A 76 -13.04 14.98 3.94
C LEU A 76 -13.50 15.53 5.30
N VAL A 77 -12.80 15.26 6.39
CA VAL A 77 -13.18 15.82 7.71
C VAL A 77 -13.01 17.34 7.76
N THR A 78 -12.08 17.90 7.00
CA THR A 78 -11.99 19.35 6.83
C THR A 78 -13.24 19.91 6.16
N LYS A 79 -13.71 19.27 5.07
CA LYS A 79 -14.98 19.63 4.41
C LYS A 79 -16.20 19.46 5.34
N MET A 80 -16.19 18.45 6.20
CA MET A 80 -17.26 18.26 7.19
C MET A 80 -17.27 19.40 8.21
N SER A 81 -16.08 19.80 8.69
CA SER A 81 -15.94 20.85 9.70
C SER A 81 -16.30 22.25 9.20
N ASP A 82 -16.20 22.52 7.90
CA ASP A 82 -16.54 23.83 7.31
C ASP A 82 -17.84 23.81 6.49
N GLY A 83 -18.60 22.72 6.55
CA GLY A 83 -19.93 22.60 5.94
C GLY A 83 -19.96 22.28 4.44
N ARG A 84 -18.81 22.01 3.79
CA ARG A 84 -18.74 21.58 2.38
C ARG A 84 -19.01 20.09 2.16
N ALA A 85 -19.15 19.31 3.23
CA ALA A 85 -19.56 17.91 3.20
C ALA A 85 -20.50 17.60 4.36
N VAL A 86 -21.38 16.61 4.17
CA VAL A 86 -22.24 16.10 5.23
C VAL A 86 -21.38 15.54 6.36
N THR A 87 -21.60 16.04 7.58
CA THR A 87 -20.90 15.54 8.76
C THR A 87 -21.41 14.16 9.13
N THR A 88 -20.50 13.20 9.26
CA THR A 88 -20.79 11.83 9.67
C THR A 88 -19.99 11.45 10.92
N LYS A 89 -20.13 10.21 11.40
CA LYS A 89 -19.35 9.68 12.52
C LYS A 89 -17.83 9.77 12.28
N LEU A 90 -17.39 9.72 11.01
CA LEU A 90 -15.99 9.82 10.62
C LEU A 90 -15.28 11.03 11.25
N LEU A 91 -15.91 12.20 11.30
CA LEU A 91 -15.30 13.40 11.91
C LEU A 91 -14.93 13.15 13.37
N LYS A 92 -15.85 12.55 14.14
CA LYS A 92 -15.63 12.21 15.56
C LYS A 92 -14.57 11.12 15.71
N ASP A 93 -14.59 10.10 14.85
CA ASP A 93 -13.62 9.00 14.87
C ASP A 93 -12.19 9.51 14.61
N VAL A 94 -12.02 10.44 13.65
CA VAL A 94 -10.72 11.06 13.33
C VAL A 94 -10.23 11.95 14.48
N LEU A 95 -11.07 12.85 15.00
CA LEU A 95 -10.68 13.69 16.14
C LEU A 95 -10.34 12.85 17.39
N GLY A 96 -11.07 11.75 17.61
CA GLY A 96 -10.78 10.78 18.67
C GLY A 96 -9.44 10.08 18.49
N LEU A 97 -9.11 9.62 17.27
CA LEU A 97 -7.82 8.99 16.94
C LEU A 97 -6.63 9.89 17.32
N TYR A 98 -6.70 11.18 16.97
CA TYR A 98 -5.62 12.13 17.23
C TYR A 98 -5.73 12.85 18.59
N LYS A 99 -6.78 12.55 19.37
CA LYS A 99 -7.08 13.19 20.66
C LYS A 99 -7.15 14.72 20.54
N LYS A 100 -7.80 15.22 19.49
CA LYS A 100 -7.97 16.66 19.23
C LYS A 100 -9.42 17.07 19.44
N ARG A 101 -9.63 18.33 19.84
CA ARG A 101 -10.97 18.88 20.10
C ARG A 101 -11.70 19.25 18.81
N ASP A 102 -10.95 19.74 17.83
CA ASP A 102 -11.47 20.22 16.55
C ASP A 102 -10.43 20.02 15.42
N VAL A 103 -10.86 20.29 14.18
CA VAL A 103 -10.02 20.14 12.99
C VAL A 103 -8.89 21.17 12.96
N VAL A 104 -9.07 22.35 13.56
CA VAL A 104 -8.02 23.39 13.62
C VAL A 104 -6.85 22.93 14.48
N GLY A 105 -7.13 22.36 15.66
CA GLY A 105 -6.13 21.79 16.57
C GLY A 105 -5.46 20.55 15.99
N LEU A 106 -6.19 19.74 15.20
CA LEU A 106 -5.59 18.66 14.42
C LEU A 106 -4.62 19.19 13.36
N LYS A 107 -5.04 20.19 12.57
CA LYS A 107 -4.20 20.81 11.55
C LYS A 107 -2.90 21.37 12.13
N ASN A 108 -3.00 22.16 13.21
CA ASN A 108 -1.83 22.82 13.79
C ASN A 108 -0.80 21.78 14.28
N TRP A 109 -1.27 20.74 14.97
CA TRP A 109 -0.40 19.66 15.42
C TRP A 109 0.21 18.85 14.27
N LEU A 110 -0.56 18.57 13.21
CA LEU A 110 -0.09 17.74 12.10
C LEU A 110 0.99 18.43 11.27
N VAL A 111 0.89 19.76 11.08
CA VAL A 111 1.89 20.55 10.35
C VAL A 111 3.24 20.57 11.08
N GLU A 112 3.23 20.48 12.41
CA GLU A 112 4.43 20.45 13.24
C GLU A 112 5.02 19.04 13.41
N SER A 113 4.37 18.01 12.86
CA SER A 113 4.80 16.62 13.03
C SER A 113 6.03 16.28 12.18
N GLU A 114 7.13 15.91 12.84
CA GLU A 114 8.36 15.41 12.20
C GLU A 114 8.13 14.16 11.33
N ASN A 115 7.10 13.36 11.65
CA ASN A 115 6.74 12.16 10.89
C ASN A 115 5.36 12.29 10.21
N MET A 116 5.13 13.43 9.56
CA MET A 116 3.85 13.76 8.89
C MET A 116 3.30 12.61 8.05
N LYS A 117 4.13 11.94 7.25
CA LYS A 117 3.68 10.83 6.39
C LYS A 117 3.05 9.69 7.20
N MET A 118 3.67 9.31 8.32
CA MET A 118 3.12 8.28 9.20
C MET A 118 1.88 8.79 9.93
N GLU A 119 1.87 10.03 10.41
CA GLU A 119 0.71 10.56 11.12
C GLU A 119 -0.51 10.71 10.21
N VAL A 120 -0.34 11.16 8.96
CA VAL A 120 -1.41 11.16 7.96
C VAL A 120 -1.89 9.74 7.68
N SER A 121 -1.00 8.77 7.52
CA SER A 121 -1.40 7.40 7.16
C SER A 121 -2.30 6.73 8.20
N ARG A 122 -2.19 7.13 9.47
CA ARG A 122 -3.06 6.63 10.55
C ARG A 122 -4.53 6.99 10.36
N ALA A 123 -4.85 8.09 9.66
CA ALA A 123 -6.23 8.46 9.33
C ALA A 123 -6.89 7.45 8.36
N ALA A 124 -6.13 6.57 7.71
CA ALA A 124 -6.69 5.47 6.94
C ALA A 124 -7.56 4.54 7.81
N ILE A 125 -7.25 4.37 9.11
CA ILE A 125 -8.00 3.49 10.01
C ILE A 125 -9.47 3.93 10.13
N PRO A 126 -9.79 5.14 10.64
CA PRO A 126 -11.18 5.57 10.74
C PRO A 126 -11.84 5.74 9.36
N PHE A 127 -11.06 5.98 8.29
CA PHE A 127 -11.58 6.07 6.93
C PHE A 127 -12.07 4.72 6.39
N LEU A 128 -11.30 3.66 6.58
CA LEU A 128 -11.70 2.28 6.22
C LEU A 128 -12.90 1.83 7.05
N MET A 129 -12.91 2.12 8.36
CA MET A 129 -14.07 1.83 9.21
C MET A 129 -15.33 2.59 8.76
N ALA A 130 -15.21 3.80 8.25
CA ALA A 130 -16.33 4.56 7.70
C ALA A 130 -16.82 3.96 6.38
N ALA A 131 -15.91 3.57 5.49
CA ALA A 131 -16.24 2.89 4.24
C ALA A 131 -16.95 1.56 4.50
N GLU A 132 -16.47 0.75 5.44
CA GLU A 132 -17.09 -0.52 5.85
C GLU A 132 -18.51 -0.34 6.37
N ARG A 133 -18.79 0.77 7.06
CA ARG A 133 -20.15 1.15 7.51
C ARG A 133 -21.06 1.65 6.38
N GLY A 134 -20.56 1.74 5.14
CA GLY A 134 -21.31 2.26 4.00
C GLY A 134 -21.34 3.79 3.92
N GLU A 135 -20.43 4.51 4.59
CA GLU A 135 -20.33 5.96 4.44
C GLU A 135 -19.80 6.29 3.04
N ARG A 136 -20.71 6.70 2.14
CA ARG A 136 -20.48 6.85 0.69
C ARG A 136 -19.17 7.56 0.32
N MET A 137 -18.88 8.73 0.88
CA MET A 137 -17.68 9.50 0.54
C MET A 137 -16.38 8.81 0.96
N ALA A 138 -16.43 8.01 2.04
CA ALA A 138 -15.29 7.22 2.47
C ALA A 138 -15.09 6.02 1.54
N ASP A 139 -16.16 5.29 1.23
CA ASP A 139 -16.11 4.17 0.30
C ASP A 139 -15.61 4.60 -1.09
N GLU A 140 -16.18 5.64 -1.68
CA GLU A 140 -15.71 6.19 -2.97
C GLU A 140 -14.21 6.51 -2.93
N GLY A 141 -13.71 7.09 -1.84
CA GLY A 141 -12.29 7.34 -1.65
C GLY A 141 -11.44 6.07 -1.59
N VAL A 142 -11.90 5.02 -0.90
CA VAL A 142 -11.23 3.72 -0.85
C VAL A 142 -11.21 3.06 -2.24
N GLN A 143 -12.32 3.10 -2.98
CA GLN A 143 -12.39 2.52 -4.32
C GLN A 143 -11.44 3.20 -5.31
N VAL A 144 -11.24 4.51 -5.20
CA VAL A 144 -10.23 5.22 -6.01
C VAL A 144 -8.83 4.71 -5.72
N GLU A 145 -8.45 4.62 -4.44
CA GLU A 145 -7.10 4.17 -4.06
C GLU A 145 -6.86 2.69 -4.40
N VAL A 146 -7.89 1.84 -4.29
CA VAL A 146 -7.85 0.46 -4.77
C VAL A 146 -7.66 0.39 -6.29
N ALA A 147 -8.31 1.27 -7.05
CA ALA A 147 -8.16 1.30 -8.50
C ALA A 147 -6.72 1.65 -8.92
N GLU A 148 -6.05 2.56 -8.20
CA GLU A 148 -4.65 2.91 -8.44
C GLU A 148 -3.70 1.72 -8.21
N LEU A 149 -3.91 0.93 -7.15
CA LEU A 149 -3.16 -0.31 -6.93
C LEU A 149 -3.29 -1.29 -8.10
N VAL A 150 -4.51 -1.46 -8.61
CA VAL A 150 -4.78 -2.35 -9.76
C VAL A 150 -4.18 -1.77 -11.05
N GLN A 151 -4.17 -0.44 -11.21
CA GLN A 151 -3.54 0.23 -12.34
C GLN A 151 -2.01 0.03 -12.34
N MET A 152 -1.37 0.06 -11.17
CA MET A 152 0.05 -0.28 -11.05
C MET A 152 0.33 -1.72 -11.48
N ILE A 153 -0.47 -2.68 -11.02
CA ILE A 153 -0.36 -4.08 -11.47
C ILE A 153 -0.53 -4.18 -12.99
N THR A 154 -1.49 -3.44 -13.55
CA THR A 154 -1.78 -3.42 -14.99
C THR A 154 -0.61 -2.90 -15.81
N SER A 155 -0.01 -1.80 -15.37
CA SER A 155 1.19 -1.23 -16.00
C SER A 155 2.35 -2.23 -16.01
N VAL A 156 2.61 -2.88 -14.86
CA VAL A 156 3.67 -3.89 -14.72
C VAL A 156 3.39 -5.11 -15.61
N ASN A 157 2.18 -5.68 -15.55
CA ASN A 157 1.83 -6.87 -16.32
C ASN A 157 2.00 -6.62 -17.82
N ARG A 158 1.46 -5.52 -18.34
CA ARG A 158 1.54 -5.15 -19.77
C ARG A 158 2.98 -5.03 -20.28
N ARG A 159 3.90 -4.54 -19.44
CA ARG A 159 5.32 -4.33 -19.81
C ARG A 159 6.18 -5.59 -19.74
N LEU A 160 5.72 -6.63 -19.05
CA LEU A 160 6.47 -7.87 -18.80
C LEU A 160 5.90 -9.08 -19.53
N SER A 161 4.57 -9.18 -19.60
CA SER A 161 3.84 -10.32 -20.14
C SER A 161 2.50 -9.82 -20.71
N PRO A 162 2.51 -9.24 -21.92
CA PRO A 162 1.29 -8.70 -22.52
C PRO A 162 0.26 -9.79 -22.86
N ILE A 163 0.68 -11.05 -22.95
CA ILE A 163 -0.16 -12.19 -23.35
C ILE A 163 -0.71 -12.95 -22.13
N HIS A 164 0.05 -13.03 -21.02
CA HIS A 164 -0.33 -13.82 -19.84
C HIS A 164 -0.31 -12.98 -18.57
N HIS A 165 -1.24 -13.25 -17.66
CA HIS A 165 -1.26 -12.63 -16.33
C HIS A 165 -0.23 -13.30 -15.43
N LEU A 166 0.68 -12.47 -14.90
CA LEU A 166 1.64 -12.90 -13.89
C LEU A 166 0.96 -13.06 -12.53
N PRO A 167 1.40 -13.99 -11.68
CA PRO A 167 0.89 -14.09 -10.31
C PRO A 167 1.17 -12.80 -9.52
N VAL A 168 0.24 -12.41 -8.65
CA VAL A 168 0.35 -11.20 -7.81
C VAL A 168 0.59 -11.59 -6.36
N TYR A 169 1.64 -11.03 -5.77
CA TYR A 169 2.03 -11.22 -4.38
C TYR A 169 1.85 -9.92 -3.61
N LEU A 170 1.09 -9.98 -2.53
CA LEU A 170 0.70 -8.82 -1.73
C LEU A 170 1.51 -8.78 -0.44
N ALA A 171 1.86 -7.58 0.01
CA ALA A 171 2.38 -7.34 1.35
C ALA A 171 2.01 -5.93 1.85
N GLY A 172 2.12 -5.72 3.16
CA GLY A 172 1.81 -4.44 3.79
C GLY A 172 0.57 -4.49 4.67
N SER A 173 0.46 -3.50 5.56
CA SER A 173 -0.54 -3.49 6.63
C SER A 173 -1.97 -3.28 6.14
N LEU A 174 -2.18 -2.62 5.00
CA LEU A 174 -3.54 -2.38 4.48
C LEU A 174 -4.24 -3.68 4.07
N PHE A 175 -3.49 -4.67 3.58
CA PHE A 175 -4.08 -5.97 3.22
C PHE A 175 -4.49 -6.83 4.41
N ARG A 176 -4.26 -6.37 5.66
CA ARG A 176 -4.80 -7.01 6.88
C ARG A 176 -6.21 -6.53 7.22
N ASP A 177 -6.63 -5.41 6.65
CA ASP A 177 -8.00 -4.91 6.77
C ASP A 177 -8.91 -5.68 5.80
N GLU A 178 -9.96 -6.32 6.32
CA GLU A 178 -10.83 -7.20 5.54
C GLU A 178 -11.59 -6.44 4.45
N TYR A 179 -12.06 -5.23 4.77
CA TYR A 179 -12.77 -4.38 3.83
C TYR A 179 -11.89 -3.98 2.65
N PHE A 180 -10.67 -3.49 2.95
CA PHE A 180 -9.71 -3.10 1.95
C PHE A 180 -9.27 -4.28 1.08
N LEU A 181 -8.95 -5.43 1.70
CA LEU A 181 -8.54 -6.64 0.98
C LEU A 181 -9.66 -7.14 0.06
N LYS A 182 -10.92 -7.14 0.53
CA LYS A 182 -12.08 -7.54 -0.28
C LYS A 182 -12.30 -6.58 -1.46
N SER A 183 -12.25 -5.27 -1.22
CA SER A 183 -12.37 -4.25 -2.27
C SER A 183 -11.27 -4.41 -3.32
N PHE A 184 -10.03 -4.59 -2.88
CA PHE A 184 -8.89 -4.86 -3.77
C PHE A 184 -9.07 -6.12 -4.60
N LYS A 185 -9.41 -7.26 -3.98
CA LYS A 185 -9.62 -8.53 -4.70
C LYS A 185 -10.75 -8.44 -5.72
N ASN A 186 -11.85 -7.77 -5.37
CA ASN A 186 -12.96 -7.55 -6.29
C ASN A 186 -12.54 -6.72 -7.49
N LYS A 187 -11.82 -5.62 -7.27
CA LYS A 187 -11.32 -4.77 -8.36
C LYS A 187 -10.31 -5.51 -9.23
N LEU A 188 -9.38 -6.26 -8.62
CA LEU A 188 -8.38 -7.04 -9.34
C LEU A 188 -9.07 -8.08 -10.24
N LYS A 189 -10.02 -8.85 -9.71
CA LYS A 189 -10.78 -9.85 -10.47
C LYS A 189 -11.56 -9.24 -11.63
N ALA A 190 -12.10 -8.03 -11.45
CA ALA A 190 -12.82 -7.32 -12.51
C ALA A 190 -11.91 -6.85 -13.65
N THR A 191 -10.63 -6.57 -13.36
CA THR A 191 -9.64 -6.15 -14.38
C THR A 191 -8.89 -7.33 -14.98
N PHE A 192 -8.59 -8.35 -14.17
CA PHE A 192 -7.84 -9.54 -14.53
C PHE A 192 -8.66 -10.77 -14.17
N TYR A 193 -9.45 -11.23 -15.15
CA TYR A 193 -10.29 -12.42 -15.00
C TYR A 193 -9.45 -13.59 -14.47
N ASP A 194 -9.93 -14.23 -13.39
CA ASP A 194 -9.28 -15.34 -12.68
C ASP A 194 -7.89 -15.11 -12.06
N GLN A 195 -7.37 -13.89 -12.04
CA GLN A 195 -6.07 -13.62 -11.40
C GLN A 195 -6.17 -13.74 -9.88
N GLN A 196 -5.44 -14.70 -9.33
CA GLN A 196 -5.29 -14.86 -7.90
C GLN A 196 -4.21 -13.91 -7.36
N SER A 197 -4.46 -13.38 -6.16
CA SER A 197 -3.48 -12.65 -5.38
C SER A 197 -3.19 -13.40 -4.08
N ILE A 198 -1.91 -13.45 -3.71
CA ILE A 198 -1.42 -14.22 -2.57
C ILE A 198 -0.78 -13.25 -1.58
N LEU A 199 -1.26 -13.22 -0.35
CA LEU A 199 -0.62 -12.46 0.72
C LEU A 199 0.64 -13.22 1.16
N VAL A 200 1.79 -12.55 1.16
CA VAL A 200 3.08 -13.15 1.48
C VAL A 200 3.77 -12.41 2.63
N THR A 201 4.70 -13.11 3.28
CA THR A 201 5.57 -12.53 4.31
C THR A 201 6.97 -12.33 3.75
N PRO A 202 7.51 -11.09 3.72
CA PRO A 202 8.82 -10.77 3.13
C PRO A 202 10.00 -11.59 3.67
N LEU A 203 9.87 -12.17 4.87
CA LEU A 203 10.90 -13.00 5.50
C LEU A 203 11.28 -14.22 4.64
N LEU A 204 10.31 -14.86 3.98
CA LEU A 204 10.59 -16.01 3.12
C LEU A 204 11.40 -15.62 1.89
N GLY A 205 11.20 -14.41 1.37
CA GLY A 205 11.96 -13.88 0.24
C GLY A 205 13.41 -13.64 0.57
N ALA A 206 13.72 -13.17 1.78
CA ALA A 206 15.11 -13.00 2.22
C ALA A 206 15.87 -14.35 2.20
N LEU A 207 15.22 -15.41 2.69
CA LEU A 207 15.78 -16.77 2.65
C LEU A 207 15.97 -17.27 1.21
N ASN A 208 15.00 -17.05 0.32
CA ASN A 208 15.08 -17.49 -1.07
C ASN A 208 16.18 -16.76 -1.86
N ILE A 209 16.38 -15.46 -1.59
CA ILE A 209 17.48 -14.68 -2.19
C ILE A 209 18.84 -15.14 -1.67
N ALA A 210 18.95 -15.42 -0.37
CA ALA A 210 20.20 -15.88 0.24
C ALA A 210 20.68 -17.20 -0.39
N ARG A 211 19.76 -18.11 -0.72
CA ARG A 211 20.08 -19.38 -1.42
C ARG A 211 20.60 -19.21 -2.85
N GLN A 212 20.52 -18.01 -3.43
CA GLN A 212 21.02 -17.73 -4.79
C GLN A 212 22.41 -17.09 -4.83
N ILE A 213 23.00 -16.79 -3.66
CA ILE A 213 24.31 -16.14 -3.54
C ILE A 213 25.38 -17.05 -2.91
N ASP A 214 25.04 -18.33 -2.75
CA ASP A 214 25.96 -19.46 -2.51
C ASP A 214 26.31 -20.12 -3.85
#